data_AF-A0A1E2SJJ2-F1
#
_entry.id   AF-A0A1E2SJJ2-F1
#
_cell.length_a   1.000
_cell.length_b   1.000
_cell.length_c   1.000
_cell.angle_alpha   90.00
_cell.angle_beta   90.00
_cell.angle_gamma   90.00
#
_symmetry.space_group_name_H-M   'P 1'
#
loop_
_entity.id
_entity.type
_entity.pdbx_description
1 polymer ?
#
loop_
_entity_poly.entity_id
_entity_poly.type
_entity_poly.pdbx_seq_one_letter_code
_entity_poly.pdbx_strand_id
1 'polypeptide(L)' 'MLNDRRHSTGLTFEQLAERSGISRQTLLNISSGKYNGDLRTWLRLSKAFEVSQDDLLAPVWSDKER' A
#
# COMPACT_ATOMS: atom_id res chain seq x y z
N MET A 1 1.21 3.61 6.83
CA MET A 1 1.32 2.27 6.19
C MET A 1 1.85 2.32 4.75
N LEU A 2 1.08 2.78 3.75
CA LEU A 2 1.51 2.73 2.33
C LEU A 2 2.80 3.53 2.08
N ASN A 3 2.89 4.74 2.63
CA ASN A 3 4.10 5.57 2.52
C ASN A 3 5.31 4.93 3.20
N ASP A 4 5.13 4.38 4.39
CA ASP A 4 6.23 3.75 5.14
C ASP A 4 6.80 2.57 4.37
N ARG A 5 5.92 1.70 3.83
CA ARG A 5 6.31 0.55 3.00
C ARG A 5 6.96 0.98 1.69
N ARG A 6 6.43 2.02 1.04
CA ARG A 6 7.01 2.57 -0.19
C ARG A 6 8.40 3.14 0.07
N HIS A 7 8.60 3.86 1.17
CA HIS A 7 9.92 4.39 1.56
C HIS A 7 10.89 3.27 1.94
N SER A 8 10.46 2.27 2.70
CA SER A 8 11.34 1.14 3.08
C SER A 8 11.79 0.30 1.89
N THR A 9 11.04 0.32 0.78
CA THR A 9 11.36 -0.39 -0.47
C THR A 9 12.02 0.52 -1.52
N GLY A 10 12.17 1.82 -1.24
CA GLY A 10 12.73 2.80 -2.19
C GLY A 10 11.88 3.05 -3.45
N LEU A 11 10.64 2.54 -3.51
CA LEU A 11 9.82 2.64 -4.71
C LEU A 11 9.28 4.06 -4.90
N THR A 12 9.23 4.56 -6.13
CA THR A 12 8.42 5.73 -6.47
C THR A 12 6.95 5.34 -6.61
N PHE A 13 6.04 6.31 -6.58
CA PHE A 13 4.62 6.03 -6.87
C PHE A 13 4.40 5.53 -8.31
N GLU A 14 5.27 5.91 -9.23
CA GLU A 14 5.20 5.48 -10.63
C GLU A 14 5.61 4.01 -10.77
N GLN A 15 6.72 3.61 -10.15
CA GLN A 15 7.14 2.21 -10.09
C GLN A 15 6.11 1.33 -9.38
N LEU A 16 5.53 1.83 -8.29
CA LEU A 16 4.48 1.08 -7.59
C LEU A 16 3.21 0.95 -8.42
N ALA A 17 2.85 1.98 -9.21
CA ALA A 17 1.71 1.91 -10.12
C ALA A 17 1.92 0.84 -11.19
N GLU A 18 3.11 0.81 -11.79
CA GLU A 18 3.51 -0.20 -12.79
C GLU A 18 3.43 -1.62 -12.22
N ARG A 19 4.03 -1.85 -11.03
CA ARG A 19 4.07 -3.18 -10.40
C ARG A 19 2.69 -3.67 -9.94
N SER A 20 1.84 -2.77 -9.43
CA SER A 20 0.54 -3.12 -8.87
C SER A 20 -0.61 -3.10 -9.89
N GLY A 21 -0.42 -2.45 -11.04
CA GLY A 21 -1.50 -2.15 -11.98
C GLY A 21 -2.56 -1.21 -11.40
N ILE A 22 -2.21 -0.43 -10.37
CA ILE A 22 -3.07 0.58 -9.74
C ILE A 22 -2.62 1.95 -10.23
N SER A 23 -3.57 2.83 -10.55
CA SER A 23 -3.20 4.16 -11.04
C SER A 23 -2.39 4.95 -10.00
N ARG A 24 -1.43 5.75 -10.48
CA ARG A 24 -0.65 6.66 -9.61
C ARG A 24 -1.55 7.57 -8.78
N GLN A 25 -2.66 8.06 -9.35
CA GLN A 25 -3.63 8.89 -8.65
C GLN A 25 -4.31 8.14 -7.49
N THR A 26 -4.70 6.88 -7.72
CA THR A 26 -5.28 6.04 -6.68
C THR A 26 -4.29 5.81 -5.54
N LEU A 27 -3.03 5.52 -5.85
CA LEU A 27 -1.98 5.36 -4.82
C LEU A 27 -1.78 6.65 -4.01
N LEU A 28 -1.82 7.82 -4.64
CA LEU A 28 -1.77 9.11 -3.93
C LEU A 28 -2.98 9.32 -3.02
N ASN A 29 -4.18 9.01 -3.49
CA ASN A 29 -5.40 9.10 -2.69
C ASN A 29 -5.35 8.15 -1.48
N ILE A 30 -4.81 6.94 -1.64
CA ILE A 30 -4.56 6.01 -0.52
C ILE A 30 -3.54 6.57 0.45
N SER A 31 -2.40 7.06 -0.06
CA SER A 31 -1.33 7.59 0.81
C SER A 31 -1.73 8.81 1.62
N SER A 32 -2.73 9.56 1.15
CA SER A 32 -3.27 10.76 1.81
C SER A 32 -4.52 10.49 2.64
N GLY A 33 -4.99 9.24 2.73
CA GLY A 33 -6.20 8.88 3.48
C GLY A 33 -7.52 9.29 2.82
N LYS A 34 -7.49 9.80 1.58
CA LYS A 34 -8.69 10.18 0.82
C LYS A 34 -9.46 8.98 0.26
N TYR A 35 -8.81 7.82 0.18
CA TYR A 35 -9.40 6.60 -0.34
C TYR A 35 -8.79 5.39 0.36
N ASN A 36 -9.62 4.51 0.92
CA ASN A 36 -9.14 3.36 1.69
C ASN A 36 -8.81 2.12 0.83
N GLY A 37 -9.12 2.11 -0.46
CA GLY A 37 -8.99 0.89 -1.27
C GLY A 37 -10.04 -0.17 -0.96
N ASP A 38 -10.23 -1.09 -1.88
CA ASP A 38 -10.98 -2.33 -1.67
C ASP A 38 -10.02 -3.52 -1.44
N LEU A 39 -10.56 -4.71 -1.16
CA LEU A 39 -9.74 -5.91 -0.99
C LEU A 39 -8.82 -6.16 -2.20
N ARG A 40 -9.31 -5.94 -3.43
CA ARG A 40 -8.52 -6.12 -4.65
C ARG A 40 -7.31 -5.17 -4.71
N THR A 41 -7.47 -3.94 -4.26
CA THR A 41 -6.40 -2.94 -4.13
C THR A 41 -5.30 -3.47 -3.21
N TRP A 42 -5.67 -3.97 -2.03
CA TRP A 42 -4.71 -4.49 -1.07
C TRP A 42 -4.01 -5.78 -1.54
N LEU A 43 -4.73 -6.69 -2.21
CA LEU A 43 -4.14 -7.88 -2.84
C LEU A 43 -3.13 -7.54 -3.94
N ARG A 44 -3.41 -6.52 -4.74
CA ARG A 44 -2.48 -6.03 -5.77
C ARG A 44 -1.24 -5.40 -5.15
N LEU A 45 -1.42 -4.64 -4.07
CA LEU A 45 -0.30 -4.05 -3.34
C LEU A 45 0.57 -5.11 -2.67
N SER A 46 0.00 -6.15 -2.06
CA SER A 46 0.79 -7.22 -1.44
C SER A 46 1.66 -7.93 -2.47
N LYS A 47 1.10 -8.20 -3.66
CA LYS A 47 1.87 -8.74 -4.80
C LYS A 47 2.98 -7.79 -5.25
N ALA A 48 2.69 -6.49 -5.38
CA ALA A 48 3.66 -5.49 -5.85
C ALA A 48 4.83 -5.26 -4.89
N PHE A 49 4.59 -5.43 -3.59
CA PHE A 49 5.60 -5.37 -2.53
C PHE A 49 6.26 -6.72 -2.24
N GLU A 50 5.82 -7.81 -2.87
CA GLU A 50 6.31 -9.18 -2.63
C GLU A 50 6.22 -9.61 -1.15
N VAL A 51 5.11 -9.25 -0.49
CA VAL A 51 4.83 -9.57 0.91
C VAL A 51 3.51 -10.33 1.04
N SER A 52 3.34 -11.04 2.14
CA SER A 52 2.05 -11.66 2.46
C SER A 52 0.99 -10.59 2.77
N GLN A 53 -0.29 -10.98 2.69
CA GLN A 53 -1.39 -10.10 3.07
C GLN A 53 -1.35 -9.78 4.58
N ASP A 54 -0.98 -10.77 5.39
CA ASP A 54 -0.82 -10.62 6.83
C ASP A 54 0.27 -9.60 7.16
N ASP A 55 1.44 -9.68 6.52
CA ASP A 55 2.51 -8.70 6.71
C ASP A 55 2.12 -7.30 6.24
N LEU A 56 1.34 -7.22 5.15
CA LEU A 56 0.86 -5.95 4.63
C LEU A 56 -0.12 -5.30 5.60
N LEU A 57 -1.08 -6.06 6.11
CA LEU A 57 -2.20 -5.56 6.90
C LEU A 57 -1.96 -5.62 8.42
N ALA A 58 -0.87 -6.23 8.90
CA ALA A 58 -0.50 -6.28 10.32
C ALA A 58 -0.65 -4.92 11.05
N PRO A 59 -0.27 -3.76 10.45
CA PRO A 59 -0.45 -2.46 11.09
C PRO A 59 -1.90 -2.07 11.41
N VAL A 60 -2.89 -2.68 10.76
CA VAL A 60 -4.33 -2.44 11.01
C VAL A 60 -4.75 -2.99 12.37
N TRP A 61 -4.13 -4.10 12.79
CA TRP A 61 -4.46 -4.80 14.04
C TRP A 61 -3.61 -4.34 15.22
N SER A 62 -2.44 -3.77 14.95
CA SER A 62 -1.61 -3.18 16.00
C SER A 62 -2.15 -1.81 16.36
N ASP A 63 -2.83 -1.71 17.51
CA ASP A 63 -3.09 -0.44 18.17
C ASP A 63 -1.75 0.25 18.46
N LYS A 64 -1.30 1.09 17.52
CA LYS A 64 -0.32 2.14 17.77
C LYS A 64 -1.00 3.49 18.05
N GLU A 65 -2.25 3.44 18.52
CA GLU A 65 -2.91 4.57 19.17
C GLU A 65 -3.20 4.20 20.63
N ARG A 66 -2.19 4.41 21.46
CA ARG A 66 -2.37 4.82 22.85
C ARG A 66 -1.42 5.95 23.16
#